data_AF-Q8N9S9-F1
#
_entry.id   AF-Q8N9S9-F1
#
_cell.length_a   1.000
_cell.length_b   1.000
_cell.length_c   1.000
_cell.angle_alpha   90.00
_cell.angle_beta   90.00
_cell.angle_gamma   90.00
#
_symmetry.space_group_name_H-M   'P 1'
#
loop_
_entity.id
_entity.type
_entity.pdbx_description
1 polymer ?
#
loop_
_entity_poly.entity_id
_entity_poly.type
_entity_poly.pdbx_seq_one_letter_code
_entity_poly.pdbx_strand_id
1 'polypeptide(L)'
;MKMHFCIPVSQQRSDALGGRYVLYSVHLDGFLFCRVRYSQLHGWNEQLRRVFGNCLPPFPPKYYLAMTTAMADERRDQLEQYLQNVTMDPNVLRSDVFVEFLKLAQLNTFDIATKKAYLDIFLPNEQSIRIEIITSDTAERVLEVVSHKIGLCRELLGYFGLFLIRFGKEGKLSVVKKLADFELPYVSLGSSEVENCKVGLRKWYMAPSLDSVLMDCRVAVDLLYMQAIQDIEKGWAKPTQAQRQKLEAFQKEDSQTKFLELAREVRHYGYLQLDPCTCDYPESGSGAVLSVGNNEISCCITLPDSQTQDIVFQMSRVKCWQVTFLGTLLDTDGPQRTLNQNLELRFQYSEDSCWQWFVIYTKQAFLLSSCLKKMISEKMVKLAAENTEMQIEVPEQSKSKKYHIQQSQQKDYSSFLSRKSKIKIAKDDCVFGNIKEEDL
;
A
#
# COMPACT_ATOMS: atom_id res chain seq x y z
N MET A 1 -4.30 11.06 -0.57
CA MET A 1 -3.68 10.52 0.66
C MET A 1 -2.23 10.18 0.35
N LYS A 2 -1.34 10.39 1.31
CA LYS A 2 0.12 10.22 1.17
C LYS A 2 0.48 8.81 0.68
N MET A 3 1.30 8.67 -0.36
CA MET A 3 1.88 7.38 -0.75
C MET A 3 3.13 7.05 0.06
N HIS A 4 3.46 5.76 0.17
CA HIS A 4 4.60 5.29 0.97
C HIS A 4 5.88 5.24 0.13
N PHE A 5 6.36 6.40 -0.29
CA PHE A 5 7.69 6.50 -0.86
C PHE A 5 8.76 6.53 0.24
N CYS A 6 9.81 5.73 0.08
CA CYS A 6 10.97 5.72 0.97
C CYS A 6 12.26 5.63 0.15
N ILE A 7 13.34 6.25 0.62
CA ILE A 7 14.67 6.16 0.06
C ILE A 7 15.61 5.59 1.14
N PRO A 8 15.56 4.26 1.38
CA PRO A 8 16.33 3.64 2.44
C PRO A 8 17.83 3.56 2.14
N VAL A 9 18.21 3.65 0.86
CA VAL A 9 19.60 3.47 0.40
C VAL A 9 19.95 4.54 -0.62
N SER A 10 21.11 5.16 -0.44
CA SER A 10 21.84 5.88 -1.47
C SER A 10 23.19 5.20 -1.71
N GLN A 11 23.59 5.06 -2.97
CA GLN A 11 24.87 4.49 -3.37
C GLN A 11 25.66 5.53 -4.16
N GLN A 12 26.93 5.73 -3.81
CA GLN A 12 27.84 6.48 -4.65
C GLN A 12 28.32 5.57 -5.79
N ARG A 13 28.24 6.07 -7.02
CA ARG A 13 28.72 5.37 -8.22
C ARG A 13 29.55 6.32 -9.07
N SER A 14 30.34 5.76 -9.97
CA SER A 14 31.05 6.51 -11.00
C SER A 14 30.41 6.25 -12.35
N ASP A 15 30.33 7.26 -13.20
CA ASP A 15 29.95 7.09 -14.60
C ASP A 15 31.15 6.59 -15.43
N ALA A 16 30.92 6.32 -16.71
CA ALA A 16 31.96 5.85 -17.63
C ALA A 16 33.11 6.86 -17.83
N LEU A 17 32.88 8.13 -17.50
CA LEU A 17 33.87 9.21 -17.57
C LEU A 17 34.58 9.43 -16.22
N GLY A 18 34.31 8.59 -15.21
CA GLY A 18 34.86 8.71 -13.86
C GLY A 18 34.15 9.74 -12.97
N GLY A 19 33.09 10.38 -13.47
CA GLY A 19 32.28 11.33 -12.72
C GLY A 19 31.49 10.64 -11.61
N ARG A 20 31.66 11.11 -10.37
CA ARG A 20 30.94 10.54 -9.21
C ARG A 20 29.52 11.08 -9.15
N TYR A 21 28.55 10.20 -8.96
CA TYR A 21 27.15 10.55 -8.73
C TYR A 21 26.54 9.69 -7.63
N VAL A 22 25.43 10.16 -7.07
CA VAL A 22 24.65 9.43 -6.06
C VAL A 22 23.38 8.88 -6.71
N LEU A 23 23.17 7.58 -6.53
CA LEU A 23 21.97 6.86 -6.96
C LEU A 23 21.09 6.61 -5.73
N TYR A 24 19.84 7.05 -5.79
CA TYR A 24 18.84 6.90 -4.75
C TYR A 24 17.91 5.74 -5.11
N SER A 25 17.83 4.74 -4.23
CA SER A 25 16.93 3.59 -4.41
C SER A 25 15.58 3.91 -3.80
N VAL A 26 14.64 4.35 -4.64
CA VAL A 26 13.28 4.71 -4.25
C VAL A 26 12.44 3.44 -4.14
N HIS A 27 11.82 3.26 -2.97
CA HIS A 27 10.89 2.18 -2.69
C HIS A 27 9.46 2.74 -2.59
N LEU A 28 8.49 1.94 -3.02
CA LEU A 28 7.06 2.21 -2.92
C LEU A 28 6.38 1.04 -2.20
N ASP A 29 5.74 1.33 -1.06
CA ASP A 29 5.08 0.34 -0.22
C ASP A 29 6.01 -0.82 0.20
N GLY A 30 7.29 -0.49 0.45
CA GLY A 30 8.31 -1.46 0.86
C GLY A 30 9.04 -2.15 -0.29
N PHE A 31 8.56 -2.05 -1.53
CA PHE A 31 9.19 -2.68 -2.69
C PHE A 31 10.07 -1.69 -3.43
N LEU A 32 11.23 -2.13 -3.90
CA LEU A 32 12.07 -1.30 -4.78
C LEU A 32 11.26 -0.93 -6.02
N PHE A 33 11.07 0.37 -6.22
CA PHE A 33 10.28 0.91 -7.32
C PHE A 33 11.19 1.41 -8.44
N CYS A 34 12.15 2.28 -8.11
CA CYS A 34 13.11 2.77 -9.10
C CYS A 34 14.43 3.20 -8.45
N ARG A 35 15.46 3.40 -9.28
CA ARG A 35 16.75 3.97 -8.92
C ARG A 35 16.98 5.22 -9.76
N VAL A 36 17.17 6.36 -9.09
CA VAL A 36 17.24 7.66 -9.76
C VAL A 36 18.37 8.51 -9.18
N ARG A 37 18.93 9.38 -10.02
CA ARG A 37 19.89 10.41 -9.61
C ARG A 37 19.14 11.65 -9.16
N TYR A 38 19.79 12.45 -8.31
CA TYR A 38 19.28 13.77 -7.95
C TYR A 38 18.96 14.63 -9.18
N SER A 39 19.81 14.61 -10.22
CA SER A 39 19.60 15.40 -11.44
C SER A 39 18.33 15.00 -12.20
N GLN A 40 17.96 13.70 -12.18
CA GLN A 40 16.73 13.21 -12.80
C GLN A 40 15.51 13.70 -12.02
N LEU A 41 15.50 13.55 -10.70
CA LEU A 41 14.42 14.05 -9.84
C LEU A 41 14.29 15.58 -9.91
N HIS A 42 15.41 16.30 -9.98
CA HIS A 42 15.40 17.74 -10.15
C HIS A 42 14.82 18.14 -11.50
N GLY A 43 15.23 17.49 -12.60
CA GLY A 43 14.68 17.75 -13.94
C GLY A 43 13.18 17.50 -13.99
N TRP A 44 12.72 16.41 -13.38
CA TRP A 44 11.31 16.08 -13.22
C TRP A 44 10.55 17.11 -12.37
N ASN A 45 11.11 17.55 -11.24
CA ASN A 45 10.52 18.61 -10.42
C ASN A 45 10.33 19.92 -11.20
N GLU A 46 11.29 20.30 -12.06
CA GLU A 46 11.13 21.49 -12.91
C GLU A 46 9.99 21.32 -13.92
N GLN A 47 9.78 20.11 -14.46
CA GLN A 47 8.63 19.83 -15.33
C GLN A 47 7.31 19.92 -14.55
N LEU A 48 7.24 19.35 -13.34
CA LEU A 48 6.07 19.48 -12.48
C LEU A 48 5.79 20.95 -12.15
N ARG A 49 6.81 21.75 -11.82
CA ARG A 49 6.64 23.17 -11.47
C ARG A 49 6.08 23.99 -12.62
N ARG A 50 6.37 23.62 -13.87
CA ARG A 50 5.76 24.28 -15.05
C ARG A 50 4.25 24.04 -15.15
N VAL A 51 3.77 22.90 -14.66
CA VAL A 51 2.34 22.52 -14.71
C VAL A 51 1.59 22.99 -13.46
N PHE A 52 2.17 22.80 -12.28
CA PHE A 52 1.51 23.01 -10.98
C PHE A 52 1.95 24.29 -10.25
N GLY A 53 2.95 25.01 -10.78
CA GLY A 53 3.43 26.25 -10.19
C GLY A 53 3.95 26.08 -8.76
N ASN A 54 3.61 27.04 -7.90
CA ASN A 54 4.10 27.14 -6.52
C ASN A 54 3.35 26.26 -5.52
N CYS A 55 2.37 25.46 -5.95
CA CYS A 55 1.64 24.54 -5.07
C CYS A 55 2.45 23.30 -4.70
N LEU A 56 3.60 23.07 -5.33
CA LEU A 56 4.46 21.93 -5.05
C LEU A 56 5.25 22.09 -3.74
N PRO A 57 5.54 20.98 -3.04
CA PRO A 57 6.40 21.02 -1.87
C PRO A 57 7.82 21.49 -2.23
N PRO A 58 8.59 22.01 -1.25
CA PRO A 58 9.95 22.46 -1.49
C PRO A 58 10.84 21.30 -1.96
N PHE A 59 11.56 21.53 -3.07
CA PHE A 59 12.49 20.55 -3.62
C PHE A 59 13.91 20.76 -3.04
N PRO A 60 14.68 19.70 -2.75
CA PRO A 60 16.01 19.83 -2.16
C PRO A 60 16.98 20.64 -3.04
N PRO A 61 17.74 21.60 -2.49
CA PRO A 61 18.55 22.51 -3.28
C PRO A 61 19.78 21.83 -3.91
N LYS A 62 20.27 22.45 -5.00
CA LYS A 62 21.55 22.11 -5.61
C LYS A 62 22.70 22.57 -4.70
N TYR A 63 23.69 21.71 -4.54
CA TYR A 63 24.97 22.08 -3.91
C TYR A 63 26.02 22.16 -5.02
N TYR A 64 26.80 23.24 -5.02
CA TYR A 64 27.86 23.49 -6.00
C TYR A 64 29.24 23.02 -5.51
N LEU A 65 29.34 22.65 -4.23
CA LEU A 65 30.52 22.04 -3.63
C LEU A 65 30.30 20.53 -3.44
N ALA A 66 31.40 19.78 -3.33
CA ALA A 66 31.35 18.37 -3.00
C ALA A 66 30.61 18.15 -1.67
N MET A 67 29.63 17.25 -1.68
CA MET A 67 28.81 16.98 -0.49
C MET A 67 29.57 16.08 0.47
N THR A 68 29.50 16.41 1.77
CA THR A 68 29.87 15.47 2.82
C THR A 68 28.84 14.33 2.90
N THR A 69 29.20 13.23 3.56
CA THR A 69 28.27 12.11 3.82
C THR A 69 27.01 12.59 4.55
N ALA A 70 27.15 13.49 5.52
CA ALA A 70 26.02 14.07 6.24
C ALA A 70 25.08 14.87 5.33
N MET A 71 25.63 15.67 4.41
CA MET A 71 24.81 16.39 3.42
C MET A 71 24.11 15.44 2.44
N ALA A 72 24.74 14.31 2.10
CA ALA A 72 24.16 13.29 1.23
C ALA A 72 22.98 12.58 1.91
N ASP A 73 23.11 12.27 3.20
CA ASP A 73 22.04 11.73 4.03
C ASP A 73 20.91 12.72 4.21
N GLU A 74 21.22 14.00 4.49
CA GLU A 74 20.20 15.05 4.59
C GLU A 74 19.42 15.20 3.27
N ARG A 75 20.12 15.28 2.13
CA ARG A 75 19.46 15.34 0.81
C ARG A 75 18.59 14.11 0.56
N ARG A 76 19.04 12.91 0.97
CA ARG A 76 18.26 11.67 0.84
C ARG A 76 16.93 11.80 1.61
N ASP A 77 16.98 12.27 2.84
CA ASP A 77 15.78 12.49 3.67
C ASP A 77 14.85 13.57 3.07
N GLN A 78 15.41 14.67 2.56
CA GLN A 78 14.63 15.72 1.91
C GLN A 78 13.97 15.24 0.60
N LEU A 79 14.66 14.42 -0.20
CA LEU A 79 14.08 13.81 -1.42
C LEU A 79 12.95 12.85 -1.07
N GLU A 80 13.12 12.05 -0.01
CA GLU A 80 12.06 11.17 0.49
C GLU A 80 10.83 11.98 0.90
N GLN A 81 11.00 13.01 1.73
CA GLN A 81 9.91 13.88 2.15
C GLN A 81 9.22 14.55 0.96
N TYR A 82 9.99 15.02 -0.03
CA TYR A 82 9.44 15.59 -1.26
C TYR A 82 8.56 14.58 -2.00
N LEU A 83 9.06 13.36 -2.25
CA LEU A 83 8.29 12.32 -2.95
C LEU A 83 7.02 11.92 -2.22
N GLN A 84 7.04 11.89 -0.89
CA GLN A 84 5.82 11.58 -0.15
C GLN A 84 4.83 12.75 -0.19
N ASN A 85 5.30 14.00 -0.03
CA ASN A 85 4.43 15.18 0.04
C ASN A 85 3.84 15.55 -1.33
N VAL A 86 4.59 15.34 -2.42
CA VAL A 86 4.10 15.65 -3.78
C VAL A 86 2.93 14.76 -4.18
N THR A 87 2.84 13.55 -3.61
CA THR A 87 1.73 12.60 -3.83
C THR A 87 0.46 12.92 -3.04
N MET A 88 0.48 13.97 -2.20
CA MET A 88 -0.72 14.40 -1.47
C MET A 88 -1.75 15.02 -2.41
N ASP A 89 -1.31 15.64 -3.50
CA ASP A 89 -2.18 16.21 -4.53
C ASP A 89 -2.60 15.11 -5.55
N PRO A 90 -3.89 14.73 -5.61
CA PRO A 90 -4.37 13.74 -6.55
C PRO A 90 -4.23 14.18 -8.02
N ASN A 91 -4.17 15.49 -8.31
CA ASN A 91 -3.96 15.98 -9.67
C ASN A 91 -2.53 15.72 -10.14
N VAL A 92 -1.56 15.83 -9.23
CA VAL A 92 -0.16 15.51 -9.54
C VAL A 92 -0.02 14.02 -9.83
N LEU A 93 -0.60 13.15 -9.00
CA LEU A 93 -0.56 11.69 -9.18
C LEU A 93 -1.11 11.20 -10.53
N ARG A 94 -2.11 11.90 -11.07
CA ARG A 94 -2.77 11.56 -12.34
C ARG A 94 -2.16 12.26 -13.55
N SER A 95 -1.19 13.13 -13.35
CA SER A 95 -0.61 13.90 -14.45
C SER A 95 0.37 13.07 -15.27
N ASP A 96 0.36 13.27 -16.59
CA ASP A 96 1.28 12.60 -17.51
C ASP A 96 2.75 12.84 -17.12
N VAL A 97 3.07 14.05 -16.64
CA VAL A 97 4.43 14.41 -16.20
C VAL A 97 4.88 13.55 -15.01
N PHE A 98 3.97 13.25 -14.07
CA PHE A 98 4.26 12.38 -12.94
C PHE A 98 4.38 10.91 -13.39
N VAL A 99 3.37 10.43 -14.11
CA VAL A 99 3.24 9.02 -14.50
C VAL A 99 4.35 8.59 -15.46
N GLU A 100 4.61 9.37 -16.51
CA GLU A 100 5.61 9.02 -17.53
C GLU A 100 7.03 9.01 -16.96
N PHE A 101 7.38 9.95 -16.07
CA PHE A 101 8.67 9.93 -15.40
C PHE A 101 8.87 8.67 -14.55
N LEU A 102 7.89 8.32 -13.71
CA LEU A 102 8.00 7.15 -12.85
C LEU A 102 8.00 5.84 -13.63
N LYS A 103 7.18 5.74 -14.69
CA LYS A 103 7.18 4.61 -15.63
C LYS A 103 8.57 4.41 -16.25
N LEU A 104 9.15 5.47 -16.83
CA LEU A 104 10.50 5.40 -17.41
C LEU A 104 11.56 5.06 -16.36
N ALA A 105 11.46 5.65 -15.16
CA ALA A 105 12.38 5.35 -14.06
C ALA A 105 12.30 3.87 -13.63
N GLN A 106 11.09 3.31 -13.52
CA GLN A 106 10.87 1.90 -13.17
C GLN A 106 11.44 0.98 -14.26
N LEU A 107 11.10 1.20 -15.54
CA LEU A 107 11.61 0.40 -16.66
C LEU A 107 13.14 0.40 -16.73
N ASN A 108 13.76 1.58 -16.65
CA ASN A 108 15.22 1.71 -16.68
C ASN A 108 15.91 1.04 -15.48
N THR A 109 15.26 1.01 -14.32
CA THR A 109 15.84 0.41 -13.11
C THR A 109 16.01 -1.09 -13.23
N PHE A 110 15.09 -1.74 -13.95
CA PHE A 110 15.06 -3.19 -14.14
C PHE A 110 15.49 -3.63 -15.55
N ASP A 111 16.02 -2.69 -16.35
CA ASP A 111 16.47 -2.93 -17.73
C ASP A 111 15.39 -3.59 -18.61
N ILE A 112 14.15 -3.11 -18.48
CA ILE A 112 13.01 -3.65 -19.23
C ILE A 112 12.71 -2.72 -20.40
N ALA A 113 12.94 -3.23 -21.61
CA ALA A 113 12.53 -2.54 -22.83
C ALA A 113 11.00 -2.48 -22.95
N THR A 114 10.51 -1.38 -23.53
CA THR A 114 9.10 -1.23 -23.90
C THR A 114 8.78 -2.11 -25.10
N LYS A 115 7.98 -3.16 -24.90
CA LYS A 115 7.60 -4.10 -25.96
C LYS A 115 6.26 -4.76 -25.64
N LYS A 116 5.66 -5.37 -26.66
CA LYS A 116 4.52 -6.26 -26.47
C LYS A 116 4.92 -7.47 -25.63
N ALA A 117 4.07 -7.84 -24.69
CA ALA A 117 4.23 -8.97 -23.80
C ALA A 117 2.86 -9.57 -23.46
N TYR A 118 2.88 -10.70 -22.76
CA TYR A 118 1.67 -11.30 -22.21
C TYR A 118 1.75 -11.30 -20.69
N LEU A 119 0.62 -11.05 -20.04
CA LEU A 119 0.47 -11.13 -18.60
C LEU A 119 -0.76 -11.97 -18.25
N ASP A 120 -0.58 -12.88 -17.30
CA ASP A 120 -1.67 -13.71 -16.77
C ASP A 120 -2.24 -13.04 -15.53
N ILE A 121 -3.53 -12.69 -15.58
CA ILE A 121 -4.26 -12.07 -14.48
C ILE A 121 -5.11 -13.13 -13.81
N PHE A 122 -4.82 -13.42 -12.54
CA PHE A 122 -5.50 -14.44 -11.76
C PHE A 122 -6.81 -13.90 -11.18
N LEU A 123 -7.88 -14.64 -11.40
CA LEU A 123 -9.17 -14.41 -10.77
C LEU A 123 -9.24 -15.10 -9.40
N PRO A 124 -10.22 -14.75 -8.54
CA PRO A 124 -10.36 -15.37 -7.22
C PRO A 124 -10.60 -16.88 -7.25
N ASN A 125 -11.12 -17.44 -8.35
CA ASN A 125 -11.27 -18.89 -8.54
C ASN A 125 -9.98 -19.60 -9.02
N GLU A 126 -8.82 -18.94 -8.90
CA GLU A 126 -7.49 -19.43 -9.29
C GLU A 126 -7.29 -19.64 -10.82
N GLN A 127 -8.30 -19.37 -11.64
CA GLN A 127 -8.16 -19.33 -13.10
C GLN A 127 -7.45 -18.05 -13.53
N SER A 128 -6.72 -18.10 -14.65
CA SER A 128 -6.04 -16.94 -15.20
C SER A 128 -6.60 -16.49 -16.54
N ILE A 129 -6.64 -15.18 -16.73
CA ILE A 129 -6.93 -14.55 -18.01
C ILE A 129 -5.61 -14.02 -18.57
N ARG A 130 -5.17 -14.61 -19.67
CA ARG A 130 -4.01 -14.12 -20.40
C ARG A 130 -4.37 -12.91 -21.24
N ILE A 131 -3.68 -11.79 -21.07
CA ILE A 131 -3.87 -10.56 -21.85
C ILE A 131 -2.60 -10.17 -22.59
N GLU A 132 -2.73 -9.59 -23.78
CA GLU A 132 -1.64 -8.91 -24.48
C GLU A 132 -1.54 -7.48 -23.92
N ILE A 133 -0.33 -7.09 -23.50
CA ILE A 133 -0.03 -5.77 -22.94
C ILE A 133 1.27 -5.24 -23.54
N ILE A 134 1.58 -3.98 -23.29
CA ILE A 134 2.92 -3.44 -23.39
C ILE A 134 3.57 -3.53 -22.00
N THR A 135 4.87 -3.86 -21.93
CA THR A 135 5.62 -3.93 -20.66
C THR A 135 5.57 -2.63 -19.84
N SER A 136 5.21 -1.52 -20.48
CA SER A 136 5.07 -0.19 -19.91
C SER A 136 3.63 0.20 -19.57
N ASP A 137 2.66 -0.72 -19.68
CA ASP A 137 1.27 -0.46 -19.30
C ASP A 137 1.14 -0.37 -17.77
N THR A 138 0.39 0.64 -17.31
CA THR A 138 0.13 0.89 -15.89
C THR A 138 -0.92 -0.08 -15.33
N ALA A 139 -1.01 -0.20 -14.01
CA ALA A 139 -2.00 -1.03 -13.34
C ALA A 139 -3.44 -0.61 -13.70
N GLU A 140 -3.69 0.70 -13.81
CA GLU A 140 -4.96 1.22 -14.31
C GLU A 140 -5.25 0.73 -15.74
N ARG A 141 -4.27 0.86 -16.66
CA ARG A 141 -4.45 0.43 -18.04
C ARG A 141 -4.66 -1.08 -18.16
N VAL A 142 -3.91 -1.86 -17.41
CA VAL A 142 -4.07 -3.33 -17.36
C VAL A 142 -5.45 -3.69 -16.84
N LEU A 143 -5.93 -3.00 -15.79
CA LEU A 143 -7.27 -3.22 -15.23
C LEU A 143 -8.38 -2.91 -16.27
N GLU A 144 -8.24 -1.86 -17.08
CA GLU A 144 -9.15 -1.56 -18.20
C GLU A 144 -9.16 -2.67 -19.26
N VAL A 145 -8.00 -3.20 -19.62
CA VAL A 145 -7.89 -4.28 -20.61
C VAL A 145 -8.55 -5.57 -20.08
N VAL A 146 -8.34 -5.89 -18.81
CA VAL A 146 -9.01 -7.02 -18.15
C VAL A 146 -10.51 -6.82 -18.11
N SER A 147 -10.99 -5.65 -17.69
CA SER A 147 -12.42 -5.36 -17.57
C SER A 147 -13.14 -5.49 -18.90
N HIS A 148 -12.56 -4.93 -19.97
CA HIS A 148 -13.08 -5.10 -21.33
C HIS A 148 -13.13 -6.57 -21.76
N LYS A 149 -12.09 -7.35 -21.43
CA LYS A 149 -12.02 -8.77 -21.81
C LYS A 149 -13.04 -9.65 -21.09
N ILE A 150 -13.38 -9.33 -19.84
CA ILE A 150 -14.40 -10.08 -19.06
C ILE A 150 -15.81 -9.49 -19.17
N GLY A 151 -15.98 -8.32 -19.79
CA GLY A 151 -17.27 -7.64 -19.91
C GLY A 151 -17.72 -6.92 -18.63
N LEU A 152 -16.77 -6.49 -17.78
CA LEU A 152 -17.08 -5.67 -16.60
C LEU A 152 -17.33 -4.21 -17.02
N CYS A 153 -18.46 -3.65 -16.59
CA CYS A 153 -18.83 -2.27 -16.88
C CYS A 153 -17.80 -1.27 -16.36
N ARG A 154 -17.52 -0.21 -17.14
CA ARG A 154 -16.47 0.78 -16.84
C ARG A 154 -16.76 1.55 -15.55
N GLU A 155 -18.03 1.77 -15.24
CA GLU A 155 -18.50 2.46 -14.03
C GLU A 155 -18.12 1.69 -12.76
N LEU A 156 -17.98 0.37 -12.85
CA LEU A 156 -17.64 -0.50 -11.73
C LEU A 156 -16.14 -0.73 -11.57
N LEU A 157 -15.31 -0.24 -12.51
CA LEU A 157 -13.86 -0.48 -12.52
C LEU A 157 -13.18 -0.07 -11.21
N GLY A 158 -13.63 1.05 -10.61
CA GLY A 158 -13.08 1.59 -9.36
C GLY A 158 -13.34 0.74 -8.10
N TYR A 159 -14.19 -0.28 -8.20
CA TYR A 159 -14.44 -1.25 -7.12
C TYR A 159 -13.51 -2.45 -7.16
N PHE A 160 -12.63 -2.54 -8.16
CA PHE A 160 -11.65 -3.60 -8.30
C PHE A 160 -10.23 -3.03 -8.31
N GLY A 161 -9.26 -3.90 -8.07
CA GLY A 161 -7.85 -3.53 -8.11
C GLY A 161 -6.98 -4.73 -8.48
N LEU A 162 -5.77 -4.42 -8.93
CA LEU A 162 -4.73 -5.40 -9.18
C LEU A 162 -3.84 -5.54 -7.94
N PHE A 163 -3.53 -6.77 -7.59
CA PHE A 163 -2.72 -7.12 -6.44
C PHE A 163 -1.60 -8.05 -6.84
N LEU A 164 -0.47 -7.94 -6.15
CA LEU A 164 0.51 -9.01 -6.09
C LEU A 164 0.01 -10.05 -5.10
N ILE A 165 -0.18 -11.28 -5.55
CA ILE A 165 -0.72 -12.39 -4.77
C ILE A 165 0.29 -13.53 -4.80
N ARG A 166 0.57 -14.13 -3.66
CA ARG A 166 1.42 -15.30 -3.51
C ARG A 166 0.57 -16.54 -3.26
N PHE A 167 0.81 -17.57 -4.06
CA PHE A 167 0.32 -18.92 -3.79
C PHE A 167 1.42 -19.72 -3.09
N GLY A 168 1.25 -19.93 -1.79
CA GLY A 168 2.15 -20.71 -0.96
C GLY A 168 1.96 -22.22 -1.16
N LYS A 169 2.74 -23.00 -0.42
CA LYS A 169 2.52 -24.46 -0.28
C LYS A 169 1.17 -24.69 0.41
N GLU A 170 0.57 -25.87 0.18
CA GLU A 170 -0.71 -26.28 0.80
C GLU A 170 -1.91 -25.38 0.45
N GLY A 171 -1.85 -24.66 -0.67
CA GLY A 171 -2.95 -23.80 -1.13
C GLY A 171 -3.11 -22.51 -0.33
N LYS A 172 -2.11 -22.12 0.48
CA LYS A 172 -2.15 -20.86 1.24
C LYS A 172 -2.10 -19.66 0.30
N LEU A 173 -3.11 -18.80 0.39
CA LEU A 173 -3.18 -17.53 -0.33
C LEU A 173 -2.62 -16.40 0.54
N SER A 174 -1.74 -15.56 0.00
CA SER A 174 -1.28 -14.33 0.65
C SER A 174 -1.34 -13.16 -0.32
N VAL A 175 -1.99 -12.07 0.08
CA VAL A 175 -1.99 -10.81 -0.68
C VAL A 175 -0.75 -10.04 -0.28
N VAL A 176 0.18 -9.84 -1.19
CA VAL A 176 1.47 -9.20 -0.90
C VAL A 176 1.32 -7.67 -0.89
N LYS A 177 0.68 -7.12 -1.93
CA LYS A 177 0.56 -5.67 -2.15
C LYS A 177 -0.60 -5.35 -3.07
N LYS A 178 -1.29 -4.22 -2.85
CA LYS A 178 -2.17 -3.56 -3.84
C LYS A 178 -1.32 -2.69 -4.75
N LEU A 179 -1.38 -2.89 -6.07
CA LEU A 179 -0.63 -2.06 -7.01
C LEU A 179 -1.23 -0.66 -7.07
N ALA A 180 -0.38 0.37 -6.94
CA ALA A 180 -0.77 1.74 -7.23
C ALA A 180 -1.04 1.90 -8.73
N ASP A 181 -1.92 2.83 -9.07
CA ASP A 181 -2.53 2.90 -10.40
C ASP A 181 -1.48 3.16 -11.51
N PHE A 182 -0.40 3.87 -11.18
CA PHE A 182 0.74 4.15 -12.07
C PHE A 182 1.84 3.07 -12.08
N GLU A 183 1.81 2.08 -11.18
CA GLU A 183 2.80 1.00 -11.20
C GLU A 183 2.63 0.16 -12.46
N LEU A 184 3.72 -0.45 -12.92
CA LEU A 184 3.72 -1.31 -14.11
C LEU A 184 3.60 -2.78 -13.68
N PRO A 185 2.45 -3.47 -13.82
CA PRO A 185 2.26 -4.80 -13.27
C PRO A 185 3.27 -5.83 -13.79
N TYR A 186 3.66 -5.71 -15.06
CA TYR A 186 4.69 -6.56 -15.66
C TYR A 186 6.04 -6.42 -14.93
N VAL A 187 6.46 -5.18 -14.65
CA VAL A 187 7.72 -4.89 -13.97
C VAL A 187 7.62 -5.27 -12.49
N SER A 188 6.56 -4.83 -11.80
CA SER A 188 6.35 -5.12 -10.38
C SER A 188 6.27 -6.62 -10.08
N LEU A 189 5.75 -7.43 -11.01
CA LEU A 189 5.78 -8.89 -10.91
C LEU A 189 7.21 -9.44 -11.05
N GLY A 190 7.92 -9.03 -12.11
CA GLY A 190 9.28 -9.52 -12.38
C GLY A 190 10.34 -9.06 -11.37
N SER A 191 10.13 -7.91 -10.74
CA SER A 191 10.98 -7.38 -9.67
C SER A 191 10.56 -7.85 -8.28
N SER A 192 9.45 -8.58 -8.15
CA SER A 192 9.02 -9.11 -6.86
C SER A 192 9.98 -10.23 -6.47
N GLU A 193 10.74 -10.03 -5.39
CA GLU A 193 11.58 -11.08 -4.78
C GLU A 193 10.75 -12.18 -4.10
N VAL A 194 9.42 -12.19 -4.29
CA VAL A 194 8.49 -13.13 -3.69
C VAL A 194 8.27 -14.32 -4.62
N GLU A 195 8.68 -15.49 -4.16
CA GLU A 195 8.43 -16.76 -4.87
C GLU A 195 6.93 -17.02 -5.06
N ASN A 196 6.56 -17.58 -6.22
CA ASN A 196 5.18 -17.89 -6.62
C ASN A 196 4.24 -16.67 -6.55
N CYS A 197 4.77 -15.48 -6.79
CA CYS A 197 3.97 -14.27 -6.92
C CYS A 197 3.30 -14.21 -8.31
N LYS A 198 2.07 -13.72 -8.35
CA LYS A 198 1.21 -13.53 -9.51
C LYS A 198 0.48 -12.19 -9.41
N VAL A 199 0.01 -11.67 -10.54
CA VAL A 199 -0.92 -10.53 -10.54
C VAL A 199 -2.34 -11.06 -10.47
N GLY A 200 -3.11 -10.65 -9.47
CA GLY A 200 -4.50 -11.06 -9.29
C GLY A 200 -5.48 -9.89 -9.25
N LEU A 201 -6.68 -10.13 -9.77
CA LEU A 201 -7.82 -9.22 -9.69
C LEU A 201 -8.62 -9.53 -8.42
N ARG A 202 -8.88 -8.51 -7.59
CA ARG A 202 -9.75 -8.62 -6.41
C ARG A 202 -10.61 -7.37 -6.27
N LYS A 203 -11.69 -7.48 -5.50
CA LYS A 203 -12.44 -6.29 -5.05
C LYS A 203 -11.52 -5.37 -4.24
N TRP A 204 -11.68 -4.07 -4.42
CA TRP A 204 -10.93 -3.05 -3.70
C TRP A 204 -11.85 -2.07 -2.98
N TYR A 205 -12.67 -2.64 -2.09
CA TYR A 205 -13.42 -1.90 -1.09
C TYR A 205 -13.59 -2.74 0.18
N MET A 206 -13.76 -2.04 1.31
CA MET A 206 -13.71 -2.63 2.64
C MET A 206 -15.09 -2.75 3.28
N ALA A 207 -16.05 -1.91 2.90
CA ALA A 207 -17.42 -1.98 3.39
C ALA A 207 -18.25 -3.03 2.61
N PRO A 208 -18.73 -4.11 3.24
CA PRO A 208 -19.59 -5.11 2.59
C PRO A 208 -20.91 -4.54 2.06
N SER A 209 -21.35 -3.40 2.59
CA SER A 209 -22.53 -2.69 2.11
C SER A 209 -22.42 -2.23 0.67
N LEU A 210 -21.21 -2.07 0.13
CA LEU A 210 -20.99 -1.65 -1.26
C LEU A 210 -21.31 -2.74 -2.28
N ASP A 211 -21.44 -4.01 -1.86
CA ASP A 211 -21.84 -5.11 -2.73
C ASP A 211 -23.15 -4.79 -3.47
N SER A 212 -24.10 -4.11 -2.82
CA SER A 212 -25.39 -3.75 -3.42
C SER A 212 -25.25 -2.91 -4.70
N VAL A 213 -24.18 -2.12 -4.82
CA VAL A 213 -23.91 -1.30 -6.02
C VAL A 213 -23.48 -2.17 -7.22
N LEU A 214 -22.93 -3.36 -6.94
CA LEU A 214 -22.40 -4.27 -7.96
C LEU A 214 -23.43 -5.34 -8.39
N MET A 215 -24.55 -5.49 -7.67
CA MET A 215 -25.50 -6.60 -7.87
C MET A 215 -26.20 -6.60 -9.22
N ASP A 216 -26.35 -5.46 -9.88
CA ASP A 216 -26.99 -5.34 -11.19
C ASP A 216 -26.07 -5.73 -12.36
N CYS A 217 -24.78 -5.97 -12.09
CA CYS A 217 -23.82 -6.40 -13.10
C CYS A 217 -23.43 -7.86 -12.89
N ARG A 218 -23.85 -8.74 -13.81
CA ARG A 218 -23.56 -10.18 -13.75
C ARG A 218 -22.08 -10.51 -13.54
N VAL A 219 -21.19 -9.87 -14.32
CA VAL A 219 -19.74 -10.10 -14.22
C VAL A 219 -19.19 -9.66 -12.86
N ALA A 220 -19.71 -8.57 -12.30
CA ALA A 220 -19.32 -8.12 -10.98
C ALA A 220 -19.80 -9.10 -9.89
N VAL A 221 -21.05 -9.58 -10.00
CA VAL A 221 -21.59 -10.64 -9.12
C VAL A 221 -20.75 -11.90 -9.19
N ASP A 222 -20.37 -12.35 -10.40
CA ASP A 222 -19.48 -13.50 -10.60
C ASP A 222 -18.14 -13.31 -9.86
N LEU A 223 -17.50 -12.14 -10.00
CA LEU A 223 -16.23 -11.84 -9.32
C LEU A 223 -16.36 -11.81 -7.79
N LEU A 224 -17.44 -11.21 -7.26
CA LEU A 224 -17.72 -11.18 -5.83
C LEU A 224 -17.99 -12.59 -5.29
N TYR A 225 -18.78 -13.38 -6.02
CA TYR A 225 -19.10 -14.76 -5.69
C TYR A 225 -17.85 -15.65 -5.63
N MET A 226 -16.99 -15.57 -6.66
CA MET A 226 -15.71 -16.28 -6.67
C MET A 226 -14.82 -15.88 -5.48
N GLN A 227 -14.76 -14.59 -5.16
CA GLN A 227 -13.96 -14.12 -4.04
C GLN A 227 -14.53 -14.55 -2.69
N ALA A 228 -15.87 -14.54 -2.53
CA ALA A 228 -16.53 -14.99 -1.32
C ALA A 228 -16.27 -16.47 -1.03
N ILE A 229 -16.33 -17.32 -2.07
CA ILE A 229 -15.95 -18.74 -1.96
C ILE A 229 -14.49 -18.88 -1.51
N GLN A 230 -13.57 -18.20 -2.21
CA GLN A 230 -12.15 -18.27 -1.87
C GLN A 230 -11.89 -17.83 -0.43
N ASP A 231 -12.48 -16.71 0.00
CA ASP A 231 -12.28 -16.17 1.34
C ASP A 231 -12.85 -17.12 2.43
N ILE A 232 -13.93 -17.87 2.14
CA ILE A 232 -14.47 -18.91 3.05
C ILE A 232 -13.55 -20.14 3.07
N GLU A 233 -13.12 -20.64 1.90
CA GLU A 233 -12.27 -21.83 1.77
C GLU A 233 -10.89 -21.63 2.41
N LYS A 234 -10.33 -20.43 2.30
CA LYS A 234 -9.07 -20.05 2.97
C LYS A 234 -9.25 -19.65 4.43
N GLY A 235 -10.48 -19.69 4.96
CA GLY A 235 -10.80 -19.41 6.37
C GLY A 235 -10.71 -17.94 6.78
N TRP A 236 -10.73 -17.01 5.83
CA TRP A 236 -10.76 -15.57 6.10
C TRP A 236 -12.15 -15.15 6.57
N ALA A 237 -13.18 -15.60 5.85
CA ALA A 237 -14.57 -15.50 6.27
C ALA A 237 -14.97 -16.76 7.07
N LYS A 238 -15.67 -16.56 8.19
CA LYS A 238 -15.89 -17.59 9.22
C LYS A 238 -17.40 -17.85 9.41
N PRO A 239 -18.05 -18.63 8.52
CA PRO A 239 -19.47 -18.94 8.65
C PRO A 239 -19.72 -19.87 9.84
N THR A 240 -20.86 -19.68 10.50
CA THR A 240 -21.39 -20.68 11.44
C THR A 240 -21.72 -21.98 10.72
N GLN A 241 -21.85 -23.09 11.44
CA GLN A 241 -22.19 -24.38 10.83
C GLN A 241 -23.52 -24.33 10.05
N ALA A 242 -24.52 -23.60 10.55
CA ALA A 242 -25.80 -23.42 9.88
C ALA A 242 -25.67 -22.53 8.61
N GLN A 243 -24.88 -21.46 8.66
CA GLN A 243 -24.59 -20.65 7.49
C GLN A 243 -23.83 -21.46 6.43
N ARG A 244 -22.84 -22.26 6.82
CA ARG A 244 -22.06 -23.10 5.92
C ARG A 244 -22.97 -24.07 5.13
N GLN A 245 -23.88 -24.76 5.81
CA GLN A 245 -24.83 -25.66 5.14
C GLN A 245 -25.72 -24.94 4.12
N LYS A 246 -26.21 -23.73 4.46
CA LYS A 246 -27.02 -22.91 3.54
C LYS A 246 -26.20 -22.39 2.35
N LEU A 247 -24.96 -21.96 2.58
CA LEU A 247 -24.05 -21.51 1.53
C LEU A 247 -23.72 -22.65 0.55
N GLU A 248 -23.46 -23.85 1.06
CA GLU A 248 -23.27 -25.05 0.25
C GLU A 248 -24.53 -25.41 -0.56
N ALA A 249 -25.73 -25.24 0.01
CA ALA A 249 -26.98 -25.43 -0.70
C ALA A 249 -27.14 -24.42 -1.84
N PHE A 250 -26.91 -23.14 -1.59
CA PHE A 250 -26.96 -22.10 -2.63
C PHE A 250 -25.91 -22.30 -3.72
N GLN A 251 -24.73 -22.83 -3.38
CA GLN A 251 -23.72 -23.19 -4.36
C GLN A 251 -24.18 -24.34 -5.27
N LYS A 252 -24.86 -25.36 -4.73
CA LYS A 252 -25.44 -26.46 -5.53
C LYS A 252 -26.59 -26.01 -6.42
N GLU A 253 -27.34 -25.00 -5.98
CA GLU A 253 -28.45 -24.39 -6.73
C GLU A 253 -27.98 -23.33 -7.76
N ASP A 254 -26.68 -23.05 -7.83
CA ASP A 254 -26.09 -21.96 -8.64
C ASP A 254 -26.73 -20.58 -8.35
N SER A 255 -27.20 -20.39 -7.11
CA SER A 255 -27.92 -19.18 -6.70
C SER A 255 -26.96 -18.14 -6.10
N GLN A 256 -26.11 -17.56 -6.94
CA GLN A 256 -25.06 -16.61 -6.54
C GLN A 256 -25.57 -15.41 -5.72
N THR A 257 -26.70 -14.80 -6.11
CA THR A 257 -27.25 -13.64 -5.40
C THR A 257 -27.62 -13.97 -3.96
N LYS A 258 -28.37 -15.07 -3.74
CA LYS A 258 -28.72 -15.53 -2.39
C LYS A 258 -27.49 -15.94 -1.58
N PHE A 259 -26.49 -16.53 -2.25
CA PHE A 259 -25.21 -16.84 -1.62
C PHE A 259 -24.54 -15.57 -1.08
N LEU A 260 -24.42 -14.53 -1.91
CA LEU A 260 -23.82 -13.26 -1.51
C LEU A 260 -24.64 -12.53 -0.44
N GLU A 261 -25.97 -12.58 -0.53
CA GLU A 261 -26.86 -12.02 0.50
C GLU A 261 -26.58 -12.64 1.87
N LEU A 262 -26.49 -13.96 1.95
CA LEU A 262 -26.14 -14.67 3.19
C LEU A 262 -24.67 -14.46 3.58
N ALA A 263 -23.76 -14.38 2.60
CA ALA A 263 -22.33 -14.17 2.86
C ALA A 263 -22.08 -12.85 3.58
N ARG A 264 -22.85 -11.79 3.31
CA ARG A 264 -22.74 -10.52 4.05
C ARG A 264 -23.01 -10.64 5.56
N GLU A 265 -23.71 -11.67 6.00
CA GLU A 265 -23.96 -11.97 7.41
C GLU A 265 -22.87 -12.85 8.04
N VAL A 266 -21.92 -13.34 7.24
CA VAL A 266 -20.81 -14.17 7.71
C VAL A 266 -19.75 -13.31 8.38
N ARG A 267 -19.26 -13.77 9.54
CA ARG A 267 -18.18 -13.10 10.27
C ARG A 267 -16.95 -12.93 9.36
N HIS A 268 -16.42 -11.71 9.32
CA HIS A 268 -15.27 -11.30 8.50
C HIS A 268 -15.49 -11.39 6.98
N TYR A 269 -16.73 -11.47 6.49
CA TYR A 269 -16.99 -11.40 5.06
C TYR A 269 -16.45 -10.10 4.44
N GLY A 270 -15.68 -10.25 3.36
CA GLY A 270 -15.09 -9.14 2.63
C GLY A 270 -13.87 -8.51 3.30
N TYR A 271 -13.34 -9.12 4.37
CA TYR A 271 -12.13 -8.68 5.06
C TYR A 271 -10.89 -9.18 4.32
N LEU A 272 -9.82 -8.41 4.39
CA LEU A 272 -8.50 -8.86 4.00
C LEU A 272 -7.79 -9.43 5.24
N GLN A 273 -7.39 -10.70 5.17
CA GLN A 273 -6.57 -11.32 6.22
C GLN A 273 -5.09 -11.26 5.84
N LEU A 274 -4.27 -10.81 6.79
CA LEU A 274 -2.81 -10.80 6.65
C LEU A 274 -2.24 -12.19 6.93
N ASP A 275 -1.00 -12.42 6.50
CA ASP A 275 -0.20 -13.54 6.95
C ASP A 275 0.00 -13.48 8.47
N PRO A 276 0.15 -14.65 9.14
CA PRO A 276 0.47 -14.71 10.55
C PRO A 276 1.68 -13.83 10.88
N CYS A 277 1.54 -13.06 11.95
CA CYS A 277 2.52 -12.07 12.37
C CYS A 277 2.62 -12.06 13.89
N THR A 278 3.35 -11.10 14.46
CA THR A 278 3.41 -10.92 15.92
C THR A 278 2.98 -9.51 16.32
N CYS A 279 2.62 -9.34 17.59
CA CYS A 279 2.26 -8.04 18.17
C CYS A 279 2.88 -7.86 19.57
N ASP A 280 2.77 -6.66 20.12
CA ASP A 280 3.30 -6.29 21.43
C ASP A 280 2.34 -6.52 22.61
N TYR A 281 1.12 -6.99 22.33
CA TYR A 281 0.04 -7.22 23.30
C TYR A 281 -0.49 -8.65 23.19
N PRO A 282 -0.93 -9.30 24.29
CA PRO A 282 -0.77 -8.87 25.68
C PRO A 282 0.68 -8.97 26.18
N GLU A 283 1.48 -9.83 25.55
CA GLU A 283 2.92 -9.92 25.75
C GLU A 283 3.68 -9.64 24.45
N SER A 284 4.88 -9.09 24.57
CA SER A 284 5.73 -8.83 23.40
C SER A 284 6.06 -10.11 22.66
N GLY A 285 5.78 -10.14 21.35
CA GLY A 285 6.02 -11.30 20.50
C GLY A 285 4.85 -12.28 20.42
N SER A 286 3.69 -11.94 20.99
CA SER A 286 2.47 -12.76 20.88
C SER A 286 2.10 -12.97 19.41
N GLY A 287 1.84 -14.22 19.03
CA GLY A 287 1.40 -14.57 17.68
C GLY A 287 0.04 -13.97 17.38
N ALA A 288 -0.16 -13.45 16.18
CA ALA A 288 -1.40 -12.78 15.80
C ALA A 288 -1.80 -13.07 14.35
N VAL A 289 -3.11 -13.14 14.12
CA VAL A 289 -3.72 -13.15 12.79
C VAL A 289 -4.67 -11.97 12.69
N LEU A 290 -4.41 -11.07 11.75
CA LEU A 290 -5.18 -9.85 11.57
C LEU A 290 -6.10 -9.95 10.35
N SER A 291 -7.35 -9.57 10.55
CA SER A 291 -8.36 -9.38 9.52
C SER A 291 -8.84 -7.94 9.52
N VAL A 292 -8.89 -7.29 8.36
CA VAL A 292 -9.24 -5.87 8.24
C VAL A 292 -10.34 -5.69 7.22
N GLY A 293 -11.39 -4.98 7.61
CA GLY A 293 -12.57 -4.76 6.79
C GLY A 293 -13.68 -4.07 7.60
N ASN A 294 -14.71 -3.59 6.93
CA ASN A 294 -15.92 -3.04 7.56
C ASN A 294 -15.67 -2.04 8.72
N ASN A 295 -14.71 -1.12 8.57
CA ASN A 295 -14.31 -0.15 9.59
C ASN A 295 -13.73 -0.75 10.89
N GLU A 296 -13.20 -1.97 10.85
CA GLU A 296 -12.54 -2.58 12.00
C GLU A 296 -11.24 -3.31 11.64
N ILE A 297 -10.39 -3.46 12.65
CA ILE A 297 -9.20 -4.30 12.65
C ILE A 297 -9.47 -5.39 13.69
N SER A 298 -9.73 -6.62 13.23
CA SER A 298 -9.88 -7.78 14.11
C SER A 298 -8.53 -8.46 14.25
N CYS A 299 -8.05 -8.61 15.48
CA CYS A 299 -6.81 -9.28 15.83
C CYS A 299 -7.12 -10.52 16.65
N CYS A 300 -6.81 -11.70 16.11
CA CYS A 300 -6.86 -12.97 16.85
C CYS A 300 -5.46 -13.27 17.37
N ILE A 301 -5.25 -13.12 18.67
CA ILE A 301 -3.95 -13.26 19.34
C ILE A 301 -3.85 -14.64 19.98
N THR A 302 -2.75 -15.34 19.74
CA THR A 302 -2.40 -16.60 20.40
C THR A 302 -1.65 -16.28 21.69
N LEU A 303 -2.27 -16.61 22.82
CA LEU A 303 -1.72 -16.47 24.16
C LEU A 303 -0.69 -17.58 24.45
N PRO A 304 0.21 -17.39 25.45
CA PRO A 304 1.23 -18.38 25.81
C PRO A 304 0.67 -19.76 26.20
N ASP A 305 -0.56 -19.81 26.71
CA ASP A 305 -1.27 -21.03 27.09
C ASP A 305 -1.97 -21.72 25.90
N SER A 306 -1.68 -21.27 24.67
CA SER A 306 -2.34 -21.71 23.42
C SER A 306 -3.82 -21.33 23.29
N GLN A 307 -4.37 -20.54 24.21
CA GLN A 307 -5.70 -19.96 24.02
C GLN A 307 -5.63 -18.81 23.01
N THR A 308 -6.76 -18.51 22.37
CA THR A 308 -6.88 -17.40 21.43
C THR A 308 -7.75 -16.30 22.02
N GLN A 309 -7.25 -15.07 22.02
CA GLN A 309 -7.98 -13.88 22.40
C GLN A 309 -8.31 -13.05 21.15
N ASP A 310 -9.59 -12.79 20.92
CA ASP A 310 -10.04 -11.89 19.85
C ASP A 310 -10.14 -10.46 20.38
N ILE A 311 -9.45 -9.52 19.73
CA ILE A 311 -9.52 -8.08 20.01
C ILE A 311 -9.97 -7.37 18.74
N VAL A 312 -10.97 -6.50 18.85
CA VAL A 312 -11.51 -5.75 17.72
C VAL A 312 -11.32 -4.25 17.94
N PHE A 313 -10.53 -3.63 17.06
CA PHE A 313 -10.31 -2.19 17.06
C PHE A 313 -11.23 -1.53 16.03
N GLN A 314 -12.18 -0.73 16.52
CA GLN A 314 -13.02 0.09 15.66
C GLN A 314 -12.21 1.25 15.08
N MET A 315 -12.27 1.46 13.77
CA MET A 315 -11.55 2.55 13.10
C MET A 315 -11.94 3.95 13.60
N SER A 316 -13.15 4.10 14.16
CA SER A 316 -13.57 5.34 14.84
C SER A 316 -12.74 5.68 16.08
N ARG A 317 -12.10 4.68 16.70
CA ARG A 317 -11.23 4.80 17.87
C ARG A 317 -9.75 4.82 17.51
N VAL A 318 -9.39 4.62 16.24
CA VAL A 318 -8.02 4.74 15.75
C VAL A 318 -7.76 6.19 15.35
N LYS A 319 -6.81 6.83 16.03
CA LYS A 319 -6.46 8.24 15.78
C LYS A 319 -5.48 8.39 14.65
N CYS A 320 -4.40 7.62 14.68
CA CYS A 320 -3.38 7.61 13.64
C CYS A 320 -2.62 6.28 13.63
N TRP A 321 -1.91 6.02 12.54
CA TRP A 321 -0.98 4.91 12.43
C TRP A 321 0.30 5.31 11.70
N GLN A 322 1.30 4.47 11.83
CA GLN A 322 2.60 4.66 11.24
C GLN A 322 3.20 3.30 10.84
N VAL A 323 3.91 3.28 9.71
CA VAL A 323 4.76 2.17 9.29
C VAL A 323 6.23 2.52 9.54
N THR A 324 7.02 1.59 10.09
CA THR A 324 8.45 1.75 10.32
C THR A 324 9.22 0.54 9.82
N PHE A 325 10.44 0.76 9.32
CA PHE A 325 11.40 -0.31 9.03
C PHE A 325 12.27 -0.60 10.26
N LEU A 326 12.28 -1.86 10.71
CA LEU A 326 13.06 -2.38 11.84
C LEU A 326 14.39 -3.04 11.43
N GLY A 327 14.75 -3.02 10.14
CA GLY A 327 16.01 -3.60 9.65
C GLY A 327 17.15 -2.59 9.57
N THR A 328 18.34 -3.00 10.04
CA THR A 328 19.62 -2.42 9.60
C THR A 328 19.85 -2.81 8.14
N LEU A 329 20.42 -1.92 7.34
CA LEU A 329 20.94 -2.30 6.03
C LEU A 329 21.90 -3.48 6.25
N LEU A 330 21.60 -4.64 5.65
CA LEU A 330 22.60 -5.69 5.61
C LEU A 330 23.72 -5.15 4.72
N ASP A 331 24.88 -4.87 5.30
CA ASP A 331 26.12 -4.66 4.58
C ASP A 331 26.47 -5.98 3.90
N THR A 332 25.86 -6.21 2.76
CA THR A 332 26.38 -7.14 1.77
C THR A 332 27.15 -6.27 0.78
N ASP A 333 28.45 -6.51 0.66
CA ASP A 333 29.32 -5.97 -0.41
C ASP A 333 28.96 -6.56 -1.80
N GLY A 334 27.67 -6.81 -2.03
CA GLY A 334 27.10 -7.16 -3.33
C GLY A 334 26.39 -5.95 -3.95
N PRO A 335 26.22 -5.93 -5.29
CA PRO A 335 25.52 -4.85 -5.99
C PRO A 335 24.06 -4.65 -5.53
N GLN A 336 23.50 -5.61 -4.79
CA GLN A 336 22.16 -5.59 -4.22
C GLN A 336 22.25 -5.60 -2.69
N ARG A 337 22.31 -4.42 -2.06
CA ARG A 337 21.99 -4.31 -0.62
C ARG A 337 20.52 -4.70 -0.44
N THR A 338 20.24 -5.95 -0.09
CA THR A 338 18.89 -6.41 0.22
C THR A 338 18.52 -5.97 1.63
N LEU A 339 17.47 -5.15 1.76
CA LEU A 339 16.96 -4.72 3.07
C LEU A 339 16.32 -5.95 3.74
N ASN A 340 16.78 -6.38 4.91
CA ASN A 340 16.01 -7.33 5.71
C ASN A 340 14.77 -6.59 6.25
N GLN A 341 13.63 -6.75 5.58
CA GLN A 341 12.43 -5.95 5.79
C GLN A 341 11.64 -6.44 7.00
N ASN A 342 12.22 -6.29 8.20
CA ASN A 342 11.38 -6.27 9.39
C ASN A 342 10.58 -4.98 9.33
N LEU A 343 9.27 -5.11 9.26
CA LEU A 343 8.33 -4.00 9.18
C LEU A 343 7.43 -4.04 10.40
N GLU A 344 7.19 -2.87 10.99
CA GLU A 344 6.15 -2.69 11.97
C GLU A 344 5.09 -1.71 11.45
N LEU A 345 3.84 -1.97 11.80
CA LEU A 345 2.79 -0.96 11.80
C LEU A 345 2.35 -0.77 13.25
N ARG A 346 2.40 0.48 13.71
CA ARG A 346 1.87 0.88 15.01
C ARG A 346 0.70 1.83 14.82
N PHE A 347 -0.35 1.69 15.63
CA PHE A 347 -1.48 2.61 15.61
C PHE A 347 -1.90 3.03 17.02
N GLN A 348 -2.34 4.28 17.14
CA GLN A 348 -2.83 4.84 18.39
C GLN A 348 -4.34 4.67 18.46
N TYR A 349 -4.83 3.96 19.48
CA TYR A 349 -6.25 3.70 19.71
C TYR A 349 -6.70 4.19 21.08
N SER A 350 -7.99 4.50 21.22
CA SER A 350 -8.59 4.90 22.50
C SER A 350 -9.34 3.76 23.18
N GLU A 351 -8.99 3.49 24.43
CA GLU A 351 -9.66 2.55 25.33
C GLU A 351 -9.80 3.21 26.71
N ASP A 352 -11.02 3.20 27.27
CA ASP A 352 -11.34 3.85 28.56
C ASP A 352 -10.85 5.30 28.68
N SER A 353 -10.98 6.08 27.60
CA SER A 353 -10.51 7.47 27.48
C SER A 353 -8.98 7.65 27.53
N CYS A 354 -8.20 6.58 27.54
CA CYS A 354 -6.74 6.61 27.42
C CYS A 354 -6.32 6.28 25.98
N TRP A 355 -5.28 6.96 25.48
CA TRP A 355 -4.70 6.68 24.17
C TRP A 355 -3.47 5.79 24.31
N GLN A 356 -3.51 4.62 23.69
CA GLN A 356 -2.43 3.63 23.75
C GLN A 356 -1.96 3.26 22.35
N TRP A 357 -0.71 2.80 22.25
CA TRP A 357 -0.16 2.28 21.00
C TRP A 357 -0.31 0.77 20.97
N PHE A 358 -0.71 0.25 19.81
CA PHE A 358 -0.67 -1.17 19.50
C PHE A 358 0.31 -1.36 18.34
N VAL A 359 1.24 -2.31 18.46
CA VAL A 359 2.31 -2.55 17.48
C VAL A 359 2.15 -3.94 16.87
N ILE A 360 2.21 -3.99 15.55
CA ILE A 360 2.13 -5.21 14.74
C ILE A 360 3.42 -5.35 13.93
N TYR A 361 4.10 -6.48 14.06
CA TYR A 361 5.31 -6.82 13.31
C TYR A 361 4.93 -7.72 12.15
N THR A 362 4.76 -7.15 10.96
CA THR A 362 4.31 -7.87 9.76
C THR A 362 4.98 -7.38 8.50
N LYS A 363 5.35 -8.31 7.62
CA LYS A 363 5.87 -7.99 6.27
C LYS A 363 4.84 -7.26 5.39
N GLN A 364 3.57 -7.31 5.75
CA GLN A 364 2.46 -6.68 5.02
C GLN A 364 2.04 -5.33 5.65
N ALA A 365 2.91 -4.65 6.39
CA ALA A 365 2.59 -3.39 7.07
C ALA A 365 2.06 -2.30 6.11
N PHE A 366 2.61 -2.24 4.89
CA PHE A 366 2.14 -1.30 3.87
C PHE A 366 0.77 -1.67 3.27
N LEU A 367 0.49 -2.96 3.11
CA LEU A 367 -0.82 -3.44 2.69
C LEU A 367 -1.87 -3.11 3.75
N LEU A 368 -1.57 -3.40 5.02
CA LEU A 368 -2.42 -3.02 6.15
C LEU A 368 -2.70 -1.51 6.13
N SER A 369 -1.65 -0.69 6.04
CA SER A 369 -1.77 0.77 5.92
C SER A 369 -2.66 1.20 4.75
N SER A 370 -2.55 0.54 3.60
CA SER A 370 -3.40 0.80 2.42
C SER A 370 -4.87 0.45 2.68
N CYS A 371 -5.15 -0.62 3.44
CA CYS A 371 -6.50 -0.98 3.84
C CYS A 371 -7.10 0.06 4.80
N LEU A 372 -6.32 0.56 5.77
CA LEU A 372 -6.77 1.61 6.70
C LEU A 372 -7.11 2.91 5.94
N LYS A 373 -6.24 3.30 4.99
CA LYS A 373 -6.49 4.44 4.08
C LYS A 373 -7.77 4.24 3.28
N LYS A 374 -8.01 3.04 2.76
CA LYS A 374 -9.21 2.74 1.98
C LYS A 374 -10.48 2.87 2.82
N MET A 375 -10.52 2.34 4.04
CA MET A 375 -11.68 2.49 4.95
C MET A 375 -11.99 3.96 5.25
N ILE A 376 -10.97 4.78 5.50
CA ILE A 376 -11.16 6.22 5.71
C ILE A 376 -11.69 6.90 4.45
N SER A 377 -11.13 6.57 3.28
CA SER A 377 -11.62 7.10 2.01
C SER A 377 -13.10 6.78 1.78
N GLU A 378 -13.53 5.55 2.03
CA GLU A 378 -14.94 5.13 1.90
C GLU A 378 -15.85 5.88 2.87
N LYS A 379 -15.42 6.02 4.12
CA LYS A 379 -16.17 6.77 5.14
C LYS A 379 -16.34 8.25 4.76
N MET A 380 -15.30 8.88 4.21
CA MET A 380 -15.36 10.28 3.78
C MET A 380 -16.30 10.48 2.60
N VAL A 381 -16.30 9.54 1.64
CA VAL A 381 -17.25 9.56 0.51
C VAL A 381 -18.69 9.41 1.00
N LYS A 382 -18.95 8.49 1.93
CA LYS A 382 -20.27 8.30 2.52
C LYS A 382 -20.78 9.55 3.24
N LEU A 383 -19.94 10.17 4.08
CA LEU A 383 -20.29 11.42 4.78
C LEU A 383 -20.54 12.59 3.81
N ALA A 384 -19.79 12.66 2.70
CA ALA A 384 -20.00 13.69 1.69
C ALA A 384 -21.34 13.52 0.95
N ALA A 385 -21.74 12.28 0.67
CA ALA A 385 -23.05 11.97 0.09
C ALA A 385 -24.20 12.37 1.04
N GLU A 386 -24.12 11.96 2.30
CA GLU A 386 -25.13 12.29 3.33
C GLU A 386 -25.28 13.81 3.54
N ASN A 387 -24.17 14.55 3.56
CA ASN A 387 -24.20 16.01 3.68
C ASN A 387 -24.78 16.73 2.45
N THR A 388 -24.74 16.09 1.28
CA THR A 388 -25.31 16.65 0.05
C THR A 388 -26.81 16.40 -0.02
N GLU A 389 -27.26 15.21 0.40
CA GLU A 389 -28.70 14.86 0.48
C GLU A 389 -29.44 15.74 1.50
N MET A 390 -28.85 16.01 2.68
CA MET A 390 -29.46 16.90 3.68
C MET A 390 -29.63 18.36 3.21
N GLN A 391 -28.95 18.78 2.13
CA GLN A 391 -29.07 20.14 1.58
C GLN A 391 -30.18 20.28 0.52
N ILE A 392 -30.82 19.18 0.09
CA ILE A 392 -31.80 19.18 -1.01
C ILE A 392 -33.26 19.37 -0.51
N GLU A 393 -33.49 19.56 0.80
CA GLU A 393 -34.82 19.99 1.27
C GLU A 393 -35.09 21.49 0.94
N VAL A 394 -36.28 21.72 0.37
CA VAL A 394 -36.80 22.88 -0.40
C VAL A 394 -36.99 24.15 0.46
N PRO A 395 -37.01 25.38 -0.12
CA PRO A 395 -36.51 26.58 0.57
C PRO A 395 -37.60 27.47 1.20
N GLU A 396 -37.35 27.93 2.43
CA GLU A 396 -37.96 29.14 2.97
C GLU A 396 -36.90 30.20 3.31
N GLN A 397 -37.12 31.37 2.71
CA GLN A 397 -36.60 32.70 3.00
C GLN A 397 -35.43 32.87 3.97
N SER A 398 -34.42 33.58 3.43
CA SER A 398 -33.64 34.64 4.07
C SER A 398 -32.16 34.34 4.40
N LYS A 399 -31.33 35.16 3.74
CA LYS A 399 -29.95 35.53 4.07
C LYS A 399 -28.94 34.38 4.05
N SER A 400 -28.45 34.15 2.83
CA SER A 400 -27.20 33.48 2.48
C SER A 400 -26.03 33.94 3.38
N LYS A 401 -25.85 33.29 4.53
CA LYS A 401 -24.54 33.19 5.15
C LYS A 401 -23.77 32.18 4.31
N LYS A 402 -22.79 32.68 3.55
CA LYS A 402 -21.78 31.84 2.90
C LYS A 402 -21.13 30.99 3.99
N TYR A 403 -21.58 29.75 4.14
CA TYR A 403 -20.83 28.76 4.88
C TYR A 403 -19.55 28.55 4.08
N HIS A 404 -18.45 29.09 4.61
CA HIS A 404 -17.14 28.61 4.23
C HIS A 404 -17.18 27.11 4.43
N ILE A 405 -17.15 26.37 3.32
CA ILE A 405 -16.74 24.97 3.31
C ILE A 405 -15.34 25.01 3.91
N GLN A 406 -15.25 24.81 5.22
CA GLN A 406 -14.02 24.34 5.83
C GLN A 406 -13.79 23.03 5.09
N GLN A 407 -12.92 23.07 4.08
CA GLN A 407 -12.18 21.89 3.67
C GLN A 407 -11.69 21.32 5.00
N SER A 408 -12.35 20.26 5.46
CA SER A 408 -12.00 19.57 6.68
C SER A 408 -10.50 19.38 6.58
N GLN A 409 -9.74 20.10 7.42
CA GLN A 409 -8.30 19.96 7.47
C GLN A 409 -8.05 18.46 7.46
N GLN A 410 -7.44 17.99 6.37
CA GLN A 410 -7.23 16.59 6.11
C GLN A 410 -6.35 16.12 7.27
N LYS A 411 -6.96 15.62 8.34
CA LYS A 411 -6.24 15.20 9.55
C LYS A 411 -5.21 14.20 9.05
N ASP A 412 -3.94 14.43 9.34
CA ASP A 412 -2.88 13.47 9.02
C ASP A 412 -3.08 12.23 9.88
N TYR A 413 -3.93 11.31 9.41
CA TYR A 413 -4.18 10.02 10.03
C TYR A 413 -2.95 9.10 9.96
N SER A 414 -2.01 9.39 9.04
CA SER A 414 -0.80 8.60 8.87
C SER A 414 0.43 9.48 8.86
N SER A 415 1.42 9.17 9.71
CA SER A 415 2.74 9.81 9.73
C SER A 415 3.85 8.78 9.54
N PHE A 416 5.04 9.24 9.16
CA PHE A 416 6.25 8.42 9.00
C PHE A 416 7.37 9.03 9.83
N LEU A 417 8.06 8.23 10.66
CA LEU A 417 9.31 8.67 11.29
C LEU A 417 10.42 8.68 10.23
N SER A 418 11.18 9.77 10.21
CA SER A 418 12.51 9.77 9.61
C SER A 418 13.38 8.72 10.33
N ARG A 419 14.13 7.90 9.58
CA ARG A 419 15.20 7.09 10.18
C ARG A 419 16.20 8.05 10.81
N LYS A 420 16.22 8.15 12.14
CA LYS A 420 17.39 8.70 12.82
C LYS A 420 18.49 7.65 12.67
N SER A 421 19.44 7.87 11.77
CA SER A 421 20.72 7.16 11.70
C SER A 421 21.56 7.47 12.94
N LYS A 422 21.12 7.01 14.11
CA LYS A 422 21.93 6.99 15.33
C LYS A 422 21.72 5.65 16.03
N ILE A 423 22.17 4.59 15.37
CA ILE A 423 22.72 3.47 16.12
C ILE A 423 23.97 4.06 16.78
N LYS A 424 23.90 4.29 18.10
CA LYS A 424 25.11 4.43 18.90
C LYS A 424 25.87 3.12 18.67
N ILE A 425 26.88 3.16 17.81
CA ILE A 425 27.93 2.16 17.83
C ILE A 425 28.41 2.20 19.28
N ALA A 426 28.16 1.12 20.01
CA ALA A 426 28.80 0.92 21.30
C ALA A 426 30.29 1.12 21.02
N LYS A 427 30.85 2.17 21.62
CA LYS A 427 32.29 2.39 21.61
C LYS A 427 32.88 1.25 22.43
N ASP A 428 33.09 0.11 21.80
CA ASP A 428 34.05 -0.85 22.28
C ASP A 428 35.43 -0.28 21.91
N ASP A 429 36.14 0.07 22.97
CA ASP A 429 37.57 0.24 23.11
C ASP A 429 38.41 -0.08 21.86
N CYS A 430 38.87 0.97 21.18
CA CYS A 430 40.09 0.90 20.40
C CYS A 430 40.99 2.07 20.77
N VAL A 431 41.80 1.80 21.79
CA VAL A 431 43.01 2.52 22.14
C VAL A 431 43.98 2.39 20.97
N PHE A 432 43.91 3.31 20.01
CA PHE A 432 45.07 3.65 19.18
C PHE A 432 45.31 5.15 19.33
N GLY A 433 45.81 5.49 20.52
CA GLY A 433 46.52 6.74 20.72
C GLY A 433 47.87 6.68 20.01
N ASN A 434 48.22 7.81 19.39
CA ASN A 434 49.56 8.23 19.00
C ASN A 434 50.13 7.64 17.69
N ILE A 435 49.58 8.06 16.55
CA ILE A 435 50.42 8.30 15.37
C ILE A 435 50.81 9.79 15.44
N LYS A 436 52.11 10.07 15.52
CA LYS A 436 52.66 11.44 15.60
C LYS A 436 52.89 11.99 14.19
N GLU A 437 52.86 13.31 14.09
CA GLU A 437 52.86 14.12 12.86
C GLU A 437 54.16 14.09 12.04
N GLU A 438 55.07 13.15 12.29
CA GLU A 438 56.28 12.94 11.47
C GLU A 438 56.16 11.77 10.49
N ASP A 439 55.04 11.01 10.52
CA ASP A 439 54.76 9.92 9.57
C ASP A 439 53.73 10.32 8.47
N LEU A 440 53.42 11.62 8.34
CA LEU A 440 52.70 12.18 7.20
C LEU A 440 53.69 12.72 6.17
#